data_AF-A0A1V6EMZ7-F1
#
_entry.id   AF-A0A1V6EMZ7-F1
#
_cell.length_a   1.000
_cell.length_b   1.000
_cell.length_c   1.000
_cell.angle_alpha   90.00
_cell.angle_beta   90.00
_cell.angle_gamma   90.00
#
_symmetry.space_group_name_H-M   'P 1'
#
loop_
_entity.id
_entity.type
_entity.pdbx_description
1 polymer ?
#
loop_
_entity_poly.entity_id
_entity_poly.type
_entity_poly.pdbx_seq_one_letter_code
_entity_poly.pdbx_strand_id
1 'polypeptide(L)' 'MLGDGPSTLDALVQRRLTYPVGYDELWVNDAERRTIAQHLDELVADGRARVLDDGRFART' A
#
# COMPACT_ATOMS: atom_id res chain seq x y z
N MET A 1 3.28 4.62 5.71
CA MET A 1 2.88 3.94 4.46
C MET A 1 2.31 4.95 3.46
N LEU A 2 1.12 5.51 3.69
CA LEU A 2 0.66 6.66 2.91
C LEU A 2 1.48 7.91 3.31
N GLY A 3 2.06 8.59 2.31
CA GLY A 3 2.77 9.85 2.49
C GLY A 3 1.83 11.04 2.39
N ASP A 4 2.36 12.22 2.03
CA ASP A 4 1.55 13.45 1.94
C ASP A 4 0.62 13.50 0.72
N GLY A 5 0.72 12.55 -0.22
CA GLY A 5 -0.08 12.50 -1.44
C GLY A 5 -0.80 11.16 -1.68
N PRO A 6 -1.89 11.16 -2.48
CA PRO A 6 -2.59 9.94 -2.85
C PRO A 6 -1.66 8.95 -3.58
N SER A 7 -1.80 7.66 -3.29
CA SER A 7 -0.95 6.61 -3.86
C SER A 7 -1.78 5.41 -4.31
N THR A 8 -1.39 4.77 -5.41
CA THR A 8 -1.94 3.46 -5.81
C THR A 8 -1.32 2.34 -4.98
N LEU A 9 -1.99 1.19 -4.91
CA LEU A 9 -1.44 -0.01 -4.28
C LEU A 9 -0.09 -0.40 -4.93
N ASP A 10 -0.02 -0.39 -6.26
CA ASP A 10 1.22 -0.74 -6.97
C ASP A 10 2.37 0.23 -6.65
N ALA A 11 2.09 1.54 -6.56
CA ALA A 11 3.11 2.52 -6.17
C ALA A 11 3.63 2.28 -4.75
N LEU A 12 2.79 1.79 -3.84
CA LEU A 12 3.19 1.45 -2.47
C LEU A 12 4.03 0.17 -2.43
N VAL A 13 3.71 -0.83 -3.25
CA VAL A 13 4.52 -2.06 -3.38
C VAL A 13 5.94 -1.76 -3.86
N GLN A 14 6.11 -0.82 -4.80
CA GLN A 14 7.44 -0.41 -5.28
C GLN A 14 8.31 0.25 -4.20
N ARG A 15 7.72 0.71 -3.09
CA ARG A 15 8.47 1.33 -1.98
C ARG A 15 9.13 0.31 -1.06
N ARG A 16 8.90 -0.99 -1.24
CA ARG A 16 9.52 -2.08 -0.47
C ARG A 16 9.33 -1.85 1.04
N LEU A 17 8.08 -1.83 1.48
CA LEU A 17 7.70 -1.49 2.86
C LEU A 17 7.91 -2.66 3.83
N THR A 18 7.81 -3.89 3.34
CA THR A 18 7.89 -5.13 4.12
C THR A 18 9.23 -5.82 3.94
N TYR A 19 9.82 -5.75 2.74
CA TYR A 19 11.10 -6.38 2.41
C TYR A 19 12.21 -5.35 2.13
N PRO A 20 13.49 -5.68 2.40
CA PRO A 20 14.61 -4.83 2.01
C PRO A 20 14.70 -4.60 0.50
N VAL A 21 15.22 -3.44 0.11
CA VAL A 21 15.57 -3.18 -1.29
C VAL A 21 16.66 -4.17 -1.74
N GLY A 22 16.48 -4.77 -2.92
CA GLY A 22 17.39 -5.77 -3.49
C GLY A 22 17.11 -7.21 -3.07
N TYR A 23 16.11 -7.45 -2.20
CA TYR A 23 15.58 -8.78 -1.94
C TYR A 23 14.46 -9.09 -2.94
N ASP A 24 14.77 -9.88 -3.98
CA ASP A 24 13.87 -10.17 -5.11
C ASP A 24 13.59 -11.67 -5.26
N GLU A 25 12.89 -12.24 -4.28
CA GLU A 25 12.27 -13.57 -4.42
C GLU A 25 10.95 -13.47 -5.20
N LEU A 26 10.56 -14.57 -5.86
CA LEU A 26 9.37 -14.63 -6.71
C LEU A 26 8.09 -14.17 -6.01
N TRP A 27 7.97 -14.42 -4.70
CA TRP A 27 6.80 -14.10 -3.89
C TRP A 27 6.79 -12.69 -3.30
N VAL A 28 7.88 -11.92 -3.41
CA VAL A 28 8.04 -10.65 -2.67
C VAL A 28 6.96 -9.64 -3.05
N ASN A 29 6.71 -9.46 -4.35
CA ASN A 29 5.72 -8.50 -4.82
C ASN A 29 4.29 -8.89 -4.39
N ASP A 30 3.96 -10.17 -4.41
CA ASP A 30 2.63 -10.66 -4.00
C ASP A 30 2.43 -10.53 -2.49
N ALA A 31 3.47 -10.87 -1.71
CA ALA A 31 3.47 -10.72 -0.26
C ALA A 31 3.34 -9.24 0.15
N GLU A 32 4.10 -8.33 -0.49
CA GLU A 32 3.96 -6.89 -0.31
C GLU A 32 2.55 -6.43 -0.64
N ARG A 33 2.05 -6.76 -1.85
CA ARG A 33 0.72 -6.35 -2.32
C ARG A 33 -0.37 -6.77 -1.34
N ARG A 34 -0.34 -8.02 -0.90
CA ARG A 34 -1.34 -8.56 0.05
C ARG A 34 -1.29 -7.83 1.38
N THR A 35 -0.11 -7.69 1.97
CA THR A 35 0.08 -7.07 3.29
C THR A 35 -0.33 -5.59 3.27
N ILE A 36 0.10 -4.88 2.23
CA ILE A 36 -0.20 -3.46 2.01
C ILE A 36 -1.71 -3.26 1.78
N ALA A 37 -2.36 -4.11 0.99
CA ALA A 37 -3.82 -4.05 0.78
C ALA A 37 -4.60 -4.27 2.09
N GLN A 38 -4.25 -5.29 2.87
CA GLN A 38 -4.90 -5.56 4.16
C GLN A 38 -4.81 -4.38 5.11
N HIS A 39 -3.64 -3.74 5.20
CA HIS A 39 -3.48 -2.57 6.05
C HIS A 39 -4.24 -1.34 5.54
N LEU A 40 -4.37 -1.17 4.22
CA LEU A 40 -5.21 -0.09 3.66
C LEU A 40 -6.68 -0.30 3.99
N ASP A 41 -7.18 -1.53 3.92
CA ASP A 41 -8.55 -1.86 4.28
C ASP A 41 -8.82 -1.54 5.76
N GLU A 42 -7.88 -1.87 6.66
CA GLU A 42 -7.95 -1.48 8.08
C GLU A 42 -7.99 0.04 8.25
N LEU A 43 -7.11 0.78 7.57
CA LEU A 43 -7.07 2.23 7.65
C LEU A 43 -8.36 2.88 7.12
N VAL A 44 -8.97 2.31 6.08
CA VAL A 44 -10.26 2.77 5.55
C VAL A 44 -11.39 2.45 6.53
N ALA A 45 -11.43 1.25 7.10
CA ALA A 45 -12.41 0.87 8.11
C ALA A 45 -12.33 1.78 9.36
N ASP A 46 -11.13 2.18 9.76
CA ASP A 46 -10.87 3.10 10.86
C ASP A 46 -11.12 4.58 10.49
N GLY A 47 -11.47 4.89 9.24
CA GLY A 47 -11.67 6.26 8.73
C GLY A 47 -10.38 7.09 8.63
N ARG A 48 -9.21 6.45 8.74
CA ARG A 48 -7.88 7.09 8.67
C ARG A 48 -7.35 7.22 7.25
N ALA A 49 -7.94 6.50 6.31
CA ALA A 49 -7.70 6.63 4.88
C ALA A 49 -9.03 6.56 4.11
N ARG A 50 -8.99 6.99 2.85
CA ARG A 50 -10.10 6.86 1.90
C ARG A 50 -9.59 6.43 0.54
N VAL A 51 -10.44 5.69 -0.17
CA VAL A 51 -10.26 5.39 -1.60
C VAL A 51 -10.87 6.54 -2.39
N LEU A 52 -10.10 7.10 -3.32
CA LEU A 52 -10.54 8.13 -4.26
C LEU A 52 -11.23 7.49 -5.47
N ASP A 53 -11.98 8.29 -6.24
CA ASP A 53 -12.73 7.81 -7.41
C ASP A 53 -11.86 7.14 -8.48
N ASP A 54 -10.56 7.45 -8.50
CA ASP A 54 -9.58 6.87 -9.42
C ASP A 54 -8.81 5.67 -8.84
N GLY A 55 -9.24 5.14 -7.70
CA GLY A 55 -8.65 3.96 -7.06
C GLY A 55 -7.37 4.22 -6.26
N ARG A 56 -6.96 5.49 -6.10
CA ARG A 56 -5.85 5.85 -5.19
C ARG A 56 -6.30 5.92 -3.75
N PHE A 57 -5.39 5.61 -2.83
CA PHE A 57 -5.59 5.77 -1.40
C PHE A 57 -5.00 7.09 -0.92
N ALA A 58 -5.75 7.83 -0.12
CA ALA A 58 -5.30 9.08 0.51
C ALA A 58 -5.58 9.05 2.01
N ARG A 59 -4.76 9.73 2.81
CA ARG A 59 -5.02 9.92 4.25
C ARG A 59 -6.23 10.85 4.42
N THR A 60 -7.04 10.59 5.44
CA THR A 60 -8.14 11.48 5.85
C THR A 60 -7.61 12.74 6.53
#